data_AF-A0A963J128-F1
#
_entry.id   AF-A0A963J128-F1
#
_cell.length_a   1.000
_cell.length_b   1.000
_cell.length_c   1.000
_cell.angle_alpha   90.00
_cell.angle_beta   90.00
_cell.angle_gamma   90.00
#
_symmetry.space_group_name_H-M   'P 1'
#
loop_
_entity.id
_entity.type
_entity.pdbx_description
1 polymer ?
#
loop_
_entity_poly.entity_id
_entity_poly.type
_entity_poly.pdbx_seq_one_letter_code
_entity_poly.pdbx_strand_id
1 'polypeptide(L)'
;MKFRFPIIIIDEDYRSENTSGLGIRALAQAIESEGFEVVGVTSYGDLSQFAQQQSRASAFILSIDDEEFTVGEGLDPIVLSLRNFIGEVRRKNAEVPIYVYGETKTSRHLPNDILRELHGFIHMFEDT
;
A
#
# COMPACT_ATOMS: atom_id res chain seq x y z
N MET A 1 -10.62 -24.66 11.73
CA MET A 1 -10.10 -23.27 11.75
C MET A 1 -10.12 -22.76 10.31
N LYS A 2 -10.82 -21.67 9.99
CA LYS A 2 -10.69 -21.05 8.66
C LYS A 2 -9.44 -20.19 8.68
N PHE A 3 -8.42 -20.58 7.90
CA PHE A 3 -7.28 -19.71 7.65
C PHE A 3 -7.78 -18.54 6.81
N ARG A 4 -7.57 -17.32 7.29
CA ARG A 4 -7.85 -16.11 6.52
C ARG A 4 -6.53 -15.50 6.10
N PHE A 5 -6.46 -15.11 4.84
CA PHE A 5 -5.31 -14.47 4.24
C PHE A 5 -5.76 -13.10 3.74
N PRO A 6 -5.73 -12.07 4.59
CA PRO A 6 -6.28 -10.78 4.25
C PRO A 6 -5.37 -10.00 3.28
N ILE A 7 -6.00 -9.15 2.47
CA ILE A 7 -5.33 -8.08 1.74
C ILE A 7 -5.20 -6.89 2.68
N ILE A 8 -3.98 -6.40 2.85
CA ILE A 8 -3.68 -5.27 3.74
C ILE A 8 -3.62 -3.99 2.90
N ILE A 9 -4.45 -3.02 3.24
CA ILE A 9 -4.47 -1.69 2.62
C ILE A 9 -3.87 -0.69 3.60
N ILE A 10 -3.01 0.17 3.09
CA ILE A 10 -2.22 1.11 3.87
C ILE A 10 -2.46 2.49 3.31
N ASP A 11 -3.16 3.31 4.08
CA ASP A 11 -3.55 4.63 3.64
C ASP A 11 -3.72 5.52 4.86
N GLU A 12 -3.00 6.65 4.90
CA GLU A 12 -3.05 7.58 6.04
C GLU A 12 -4.48 8.07 6.29
N ASP A 13 -5.27 8.15 5.22
CA ASP A 13 -6.64 8.61 5.21
C ASP A 13 -7.70 7.51 5.18
N TYR A 14 -7.32 6.25 5.48
CA TYR A 14 -8.25 5.12 5.34
C TYR A 14 -9.52 5.32 6.16
N ARG A 15 -9.37 5.98 7.33
CA ARG A 15 -10.45 6.30 8.27
C ARG A 15 -11.00 7.73 8.13
N SER A 16 -10.43 8.55 7.25
CA SER A 16 -10.82 9.95 7.02
C SER A 16 -11.97 10.05 6.02
N GLU A 17 -12.96 10.91 6.25
CA GLU A 17 -14.09 11.13 5.31
C GLU A 17 -13.72 11.96 4.05
N ASN A 18 -12.42 12.13 3.76
CA ASN A 18 -11.96 12.89 2.60
C ASN A 18 -12.05 12.08 1.28
N THR A 19 -11.93 12.78 0.15
CA THR A 19 -12.07 12.19 -1.19
C THR A 19 -11.01 11.12 -1.46
N SER A 20 -9.77 11.30 -1.02
CA SER A 20 -8.70 10.29 -1.14
C SER A 20 -9.06 9.01 -0.39
N GLY A 21 -9.55 9.13 0.85
CA GLY A 21 -10.06 8.01 1.64
C GLY A 21 -11.31 7.34 1.03
N LEU A 22 -12.12 8.05 0.23
CA LEU A 22 -13.28 7.46 -0.45
C LEU A 22 -12.86 6.46 -1.55
N GLY A 23 -11.85 6.79 -2.35
CA GLY A 23 -11.40 5.92 -3.45
C GLY A 23 -10.85 4.58 -2.95
N ILE A 24 -9.92 4.65 -1.98
CA ILE A 24 -9.33 3.42 -1.42
C ILE A 24 -10.35 2.56 -0.66
N ARG A 25 -11.35 3.18 -0.01
CA ARG A 25 -12.45 2.42 0.63
C ARG A 25 -13.38 1.78 -0.38
N ALA A 26 -13.65 2.43 -1.50
CA ALA A 26 -14.43 1.81 -2.58
C ALA A 26 -13.70 0.59 -3.13
N LEU A 27 -12.38 0.68 -3.32
CA LEU A 27 -11.54 -0.47 -3.68
C LEU A 27 -11.60 -1.57 -2.61
N ALA A 28 -11.48 -1.22 -1.33
CA ALA A 28 -11.58 -2.16 -0.23
C ALA A 28 -12.93 -2.91 -0.25
N GLN A 29 -14.04 -2.18 -0.39
CA GLN A 29 -15.38 -2.75 -0.45
C GLN A 29 -15.58 -3.66 -1.67
N ALA A 30 -15.05 -3.29 -2.83
CA ALA A 30 -15.09 -4.11 -4.03
C ALA A 30 -14.35 -5.44 -3.80
N ILE A 31 -13.15 -5.39 -3.23
CA ILE A 31 -12.37 -6.59 -2.87
C ILE A 31 -13.10 -7.46 -1.85
N GLU A 32 -13.74 -6.86 -0.83
CA GLU A 32 -14.55 -7.59 0.15
C GLU A 32 -15.77 -8.26 -0.48
N SER A 33 -16.40 -7.61 -1.47
CA SER A 33 -17.56 -8.16 -2.19
C SER A 33 -17.22 -9.40 -3.02
N GLU A 34 -15.97 -9.51 -3.46
CA GLU A 34 -15.40 -10.70 -4.12
C GLU A 34 -15.03 -11.82 -3.13
N GLY A 35 -15.27 -11.63 -1.83
CA GLY A 35 -15.10 -12.64 -0.79
C GLY A 35 -13.71 -12.67 -0.14
N PHE A 36 -12.88 -11.67 -0.41
CA PHE A 36 -11.61 -11.49 0.29
C PHE A 36 -11.81 -10.74 1.61
N GLU A 37 -10.90 -10.95 2.56
CA GLU A 37 -10.85 -10.14 3.78
C GLU A 37 -9.90 -8.96 3.54
N VAL A 38 -10.34 -7.75 3.87
CA VAL A 38 -9.51 -6.54 3.76
C VAL A 38 -9.27 -5.96 5.14
N VAL A 39 -8.02 -5.53 5.38
CA VAL A 39 -7.65 -4.86 6.62
C VAL A 39 -6.98 -3.54 6.26
N GLY A 40 -7.62 -2.43 6.63
CA GLY A 40 -7.06 -1.09 6.47
C GLY A 40 -6.25 -0.65 7.68
N VAL A 41 -5.05 -0.14 7.42
CA VAL A 41 -4.14 0.45 8.42
C VAL A 41 -3.76 1.86 7.99
N THR A 42 -3.49 2.72 8.97
CA THR A 42 -3.30 4.17 8.75
C THR A 42 -1.84 4.61 8.74
N SER A 43 -0.87 3.72 8.96
CA SER A 43 0.54 4.12 8.93
C SER A 43 1.51 3.00 8.60
N TYR A 44 2.66 3.38 8.05
CA TYR A 44 3.78 2.47 7.82
C TYR A 44 4.43 1.94 9.11
N GLY A 45 4.33 2.70 10.20
CA GLY A 45 4.86 2.31 11.51
C GLY A 45 4.07 1.15 12.13
N ASP A 46 2.74 1.16 11.98
CA ASP A 46 1.88 0.09 12.47
C ASP A 46 2.15 -1.23 11.77
N LEU A 47 2.64 -1.19 10.52
CA LEU A 47 2.98 -2.39 9.75
C LEU A 47 4.12 -3.20 10.31
N SER A 48 5.12 -2.58 10.94
CA SER A 48 6.21 -3.36 11.53
C SER A 48 5.68 -4.23 12.67
N GLN A 49 4.70 -3.73 13.43
CA GLN A 49 3.97 -4.50 14.42
C GLN A 49 2.96 -5.47 13.77
N PHE A 50 2.29 -5.05 12.69
CA PHE A 50 1.29 -5.86 11.99
C PHE A 50 1.90 -7.04 11.23
N ALA A 51 2.97 -6.83 10.48
CA ALA A 51 3.74 -7.85 9.77
C ALA A 51 4.39 -8.84 10.75
N GLN A 52 4.75 -8.41 11.96
CA GLN A 52 5.20 -9.31 13.02
C GLN A 52 4.04 -10.15 13.60
N GLN A 53 2.83 -9.60 13.70
CA GLN A 53 1.67 -10.28 14.30
C GLN A 53 0.86 -11.14 13.31
N GLN A 54 0.93 -10.85 12.00
CA GLN A 54 0.12 -11.52 10.97
C GLN A 54 1.00 -11.94 9.78
N SER A 55 1.65 -13.09 9.90
CA SER A 55 2.34 -13.80 8.79
C SER A 55 1.40 -14.28 7.66
N ARG A 56 0.18 -13.71 7.57
CA ARG A 56 -0.93 -14.21 6.75
C ARG A 56 -1.39 -13.22 5.68
N ALA A 57 -0.77 -12.06 5.55
CA ALA A 57 -1.12 -11.13 4.47
C ALA A 57 -0.96 -11.82 3.11
N SER A 58 -1.99 -11.78 2.27
CA SER A 58 -1.97 -12.32 0.91
C SER A 58 -1.45 -11.31 -0.10
N ALA A 59 -1.63 -10.02 0.17
CA ALA A 59 -1.11 -8.90 -0.63
C ALA A 59 -1.08 -7.63 0.22
N PHE A 60 -0.27 -6.66 -0.21
CA PHE A 60 -0.25 -5.30 0.32
C PHE A 60 -0.65 -4.31 -0.79
N ILE A 61 -1.46 -3.31 -0.44
CA ILE A 61 -1.80 -2.17 -1.29
C ILE A 61 -1.40 -0.91 -0.52
N LEU A 62 -0.48 -0.14 -1.09
CA LEU A 62 0.05 1.08 -0.51
C LEU A 62 -0.56 2.28 -1.22
N SER A 63 -1.35 3.07 -0.52
CA SER A 63 -1.84 4.34 -1.02
C SER A 63 -0.72 5.38 -0.93
N ILE A 64 -0.47 6.07 -2.04
CA ILE A 64 0.52 7.14 -2.14
C ILE A 64 -0.09 8.26 -2.98
N ASP A 65 -0.05 9.47 -2.43
CA ASP A 65 -0.50 10.67 -3.13
C ASP A 65 0.68 11.45 -3.71
N ASP A 66 0.47 12.12 -4.85
CA ASP A 66 1.51 12.94 -5.49
C ASP A 66 1.99 14.09 -4.59
N GLU A 67 1.13 14.58 -3.70
CA GLU A 67 1.45 15.65 -2.73
C GLU A 67 2.42 15.20 -1.62
N GLU A 68 2.57 13.89 -1.41
CA GLU A 68 3.53 13.35 -0.43
C GLU A 68 4.98 13.44 -0.93
N PHE A 69 5.18 13.64 -2.24
CA PHE A 69 6.51 13.82 -2.80
C PHE A 69 7.00 15.26 -2.60
N THR A 70 8.16 15.37 -1.98
CA THR A 70 8.83 16.65 -1.75
C THR A 70 9.68 17.05 -2.96
N VAL A 71 9.43 18.26 -3.48
CA VAL A 71 10.27 18.85 -4.55
C VAL A 71 11.52 19.46 -3.91
N GLY A 72 12.61 18.68 -3.81
CA GLY A 72 13.88 19.14 -3.23
C GLY A 72 15.08 18.27 -3.57
N GLU A 73 16.29 18.75 -3.26
CA GLU A 73 17.53 17.97 -3.38
C GLU A 73 17.64 17.00 -2.19
N GLY A 74 17.18 15.74 -2.37
CA GLY A 74 17.26 14.71 -1.34
C GLY A 74 16.51 13.42 -1.71
N LEU A 75 16.66 12.39 -0.88
CA LEU A 75 15.78 11.21 -0.90
C LEU A 75 14.47 11.60 -0.23
N ASP A 76 13.37 11.49 -0.97
CA ASP A 76 12.03 11.81 -0.50
C ASP A 76 11.66 10.98 0.76
N PRO A 77 11.15 11.58 1.84
CA PRO A 77 10.72 10.84 3.02
C PRO A 77 9.76 9.67 2.71
N ILE A 78 8.85 9.85 1.75
CA ILE A 78 7.93 8.78 1.34
C ILE A 78 8.68 7.61 0.68
N VAL A 79 9.66 7.91 -0.17
CA VAL A 79 10.53 6.91 -0.81
C VAL A 79 11.31 6.12 0.24
N LEU A 80 11.81 6.78 1.29
CA LEU A 80 12.51 6.11 2.38
C LEU A 80 11.58 5.19 3.17
N SER A 81 10.38 5.66 3.51
CA SER A 81 9.35 4.88 4.19
C SER A 81 8.95 3.64 3.39
N LEU A 82 8.71 3.79 2.08
CA LEU A 82 8.41 2.69 1.17
C LEU A 82 9.55 1.68 1.09
N ARG A 83 10.80 2.15 0.94
CA ARG A 83 11.96 1.26 0.86
C ARG A 83 12.14 0.46 2.15
N ASN A 84 11.95 1.09 3.31
CA ASN A 84 12.00 0.41 4.60
C ASN A 84 10.89 -0.63 4.73
N PHE A 85 9.66 -0.25 4.37
CA PHE A 85 8.51 -1.16 4.39
C PHE A 85 8.71 -2.39 3.51
N ILE A 86 9.08 -2.19 2.24
CA ILE A 86 9.37 -3.28 1.29
C ILE A 86 10.47 -4.19 1.86
N GLY A 87 11.53 -3.60 2.42
CA GLY A 87 12.61 -4.35 3.07
C GLY A 87 12.11 -5.26 4.20
N GLU A 88 11.27 -4.75 5.10
CA GLU A 88 10.68 -5.55 6.19
C GLU A 88 9.76 -6.66 5.66
N VAL A 89 8.92 -6.35 4.67
CA VAL A 89 8.02 -7.33 4.03
C VAL A 89 8.82 -8.44 3.35
N ARG A 90 9.80 -8.09 2.53
CA ARG A 90 10.63 -9.06 1.77
C ARG A 90 11.47 -9.94 2.67
N ARG A 91 11.93 -9.43 3.84
CA ARG A 91 12.60 -10.25 4.87
C ARG A 91 11.68 -11.34 5.44
N LYS A 92 10.37 -11.13 5.45
CA LYS A 92 9.39 -12.09 5.99
C LYS A 92 8.82 -13.00 4.90
N ASN A 93 8.46 -12.43 3.76
CA ASN A 93 7.94 -13.14 2.61
C ASN A 93 8.42 -12.46 1.31
N ALA A 94 9.35 -13.11 0.62
CA ALA A 94 9.92 -12.58 -0.62
C ALA A 94 8.89 -12.50 -1.77
N GLU A 95 7.84 -13.32 -1.73
CA GLU A 95 6.89 -13.48 -2.84
C GLU A 95 5.54 -12.81 -2.61
N VAL A 96 5.31 -12.18 -1.45
CA VAL A 96 4.02 -11.52 -1.21
C VAL A 96 3.83 -10.34 -2.19
N PRO A 97 2.71 -10.29 -2.93
CA PRO A 97 2.43 -9.18 -3.83
C PRO A 97 2.34 -7.85 -3.09
N ILE A 98 2.96 -6.82 -3.68
CA ILE A 98 2.89 -5.43 -3.19
C ILE A 98 2.44 -4.56 -4.36
N TYR A 99 1.34 -3.85 -4.18
CA TYR A 99 0.76 -2.92 -5.14
C TYR A 99 0.84 -1.50 -4.59
N VAL A 100 0.94 -0.54 -5.49
CA VAL A 100 0.76 0.88 -5.17
C VAL A 100 -0.58 1.33 -5.74
N TYR A 101 -1.36 2.03 -4.93
CA TYR A 101 -2.56 2.74 -5.30
C TYR A 101 -2.26 4.24 -5.26
N GLY A 102 -2.60 4.97 -6.31
CA GLY A 102 -2.28 6.41 -6.38
C GLY A 102 -2.63 7.01 -7.74
N GLU A 103 -2.18 8.24 -7.98
CA GLU A 103 -2.38 8.91 -9.27
C GLU A 103 -1.44 8.36 -10.35
N THR A 104 -1.80 8.54 -11.63
CA THR A 104 -0.98 8.07 -12.77
C THR A 104 0.44 8.66 -12.76
N LYS A 105 0.61 9.86 -12.21
CA LYS A 105 1.91 10.53 -12.10
C LYS A 105 2.76 10.01 -10.94
N THR A 106 2.16 9.42 -9.91
CA THR A 106 2.85 8.88 -8.71
C THR A 106 3.91 7.85 -9.09
N SER A 107 3.60 6.98 -10.06
CA SER A 107 4.53 5.99 -10.59
C SER A 107 5.84 6.58 -11.16
N ARG A 108 5.81 7.83 -11.66
CA ARG A 108 6.97 8.49 -12.27
C ARG A 108 7.95 9.04 -11.25
N HIS A 109 7.50 9.28 -10.03
CA HIS A 109 8.32 9.79 -8.94
C HIS A 109 9.06 8.67 -8.19
N LEU A 110 8.66 7.41 -8.40
CA LEU A 110 9.27 6.27 -7.73
C LEU A 110 10.61 5.85 -8.36
N PRO A 111 11.67 5.69 -7.54
CA PRO A 111 12.94 5.15 -8.01
C PRO A 111 12.84 3.73 -8.56
N ASN A 112 13.71 3.41 -9.53
CA ASN A 112 13.74 2.09 -10.18
C ASN A 112 13.95 0.91 -9.23
N ASP A 113 14.67 1.08 -8.12
CA ASP A 113 14.86 0.01 -7.14
C ASP A 113 13.54 -0.34 -6.43
N ILE A 114 12.68 0.64 -6.17
CA ILE A 114 11.34 0.41 -5.62
C ILE A 114 10.43 -0.21 -6.68
N LEU A 115 10.43 0.36 -7.90
CA LEU A 115 9.58 -0.14 -9.00
C LEU A 115 9.76 -1.63 -9.27
N ARG A 116 10.98 -2.16 -9.09
CA ARG A 116 11.30 -3.58 -9.30
C ARG A 116 10.73 -4.51 -8.23
N GLU A 117 10.38 -3.99 -7.06
CA GLU A 117 9.82 -4.76 -5.95
C GLU A 117 8.28 -4.79 -5.98
N LEU A 118 7.67 -3.88 -6.74
CA LEU A 118 6.23 -3.76 -6.88
C LEU A 118 5.70 -4.72 -7.95
N HIS A 119 4.49 -5.24 -7.70
CA HIS A 119 3.79 -6.16 -8.60
C HIS A 119 2.83 -5.42 -9.56
N GLY A 120 2.44 -4.19 -9.22
CA GLY A 120 1.58 -3.38 -10.08
C GLY A 120 1.21 -2.06 -9.46
N PHE A 121 0.57 -1.24 -10.29
CA PHE A 121 -0.03 0.04 -9.93
C PHE A 121 -1.54 -0.04 -10.16
N ILE A 122 -2.30 0.53 -9.23
CA ILE A 122 -3.76 0.70 -9.31
C ILE A 122 -3.99 2.21 -9.39
N HIS A 123 -4.49 2.68 -10.52
CA HIS A 123 -4.65 4.12 -10.74
C HIS A 123 -6.01 4.60 -10.22
N MET A 124 -5.99 5.51 -9.24
CA MET A 124 -7.16 6.02 -8.51
C MET A 124 -8.30 6.56 -9.40
N PHE A 125 -8.00 7.07 -10.60
CA PHE A 125 -9.02 7.67 -11.48
C PHE A 125 -9.27 6.89 -12.78
N GLU A 126 -8.51 5.81 -13.00
CA GLU A 126 -8.56 5.04 -14.24
C GLU A 126 -8.96 3.58 -14.00
N ASP A 127 -8.62 3.01 -12.83
CA ASP A 127 -8.80 1.59 -12.50
C ASP A 127 -9.85 1.32 -11.40
N THR A 128 -10.41 2.35 -10.77
CA THR A 128 -11.44 2.26 -9.70
C THR A 128 -12.69 3.06 -10.03
#